data_AF-A0A142XIV1-F1
#
_entry.id   AF-A0A142XIV1-F1
#
_cell.length_a   1.000
_cell.length_b   1.000
_cell.length_c   1.000
_cell.angle_alpha   90.00
_cell.angle_beta   90.00
_cell.angle_gamma   90.00
#
_symmetry.space_group_name_H-M   'P 1'
#
loop_
_entity.id
_entity.type
_entity.pdbx_description
1 polymer ?
#
loop_
_entity_poly.entity_id
_entity_poly.type
_entity_poly.pdbx_seq_one_letter_code
_entity_poly.pdbx_strand_id
1 'polypeptide(L)'
;MAKSKETNVPLISALVFFVLTTIAFGVMWYLSFSEMETHVNAKKTAEKDLAGVRSSKDEAERLARVYRIYLGIPKDDDVTVIDSESKAGDKIASELKQINDAMAAKMVTTVDKEQKESEAFVKQLDSKTIDQLRAYITARPPYESVARFVTFWQVDKDGKANKPSGQGLLDQIAGFKNRGDAYSAAEKERDNLRAQNALLAAEIKAYKALEGQFKTEIDQLPTKIDDKVKAATKATEDAKTKYETAESDARNSNSELTKNLAAAERELTKNKDTIKVSNEEIKRLTAATTRRENEQSYDDPVGKIVRRVPNSENVFEINIGSSAGVRVGFRFMVLPYDFPEKGYKSRVLNFRKYDERKREFVNDPQFKAKGAVEVIEVVNERLARVRYEPDLDGRDDPIRDGIIAGDLLYSDVKNGGPLHVALVGIFDVNGDGTDDISSLIRDLNRMGVSVDAYFDLQKRTWVGQLTERTRTVVTGYFPQNTVGDANRDEKTKLIGAMTKAIADAQQKGAKSIDLKDFFTRNGLKYRLSVSENSINQAAMPYLRNVGVGMELTPQAP
;
A
#
# COMPACT_ATOMS: atom_id res chain seq x y z
N MET A 1 21.78 11.58 39.06
CA MET A 1 20.58 10.78 38.73
C MET A 1 20.11 11.19 37.34
N ALA A 2 20.50 10.43 36.30
CA ALA A 2 20.12 10.74 34.93
C ALA A 2 18.68 10.26 34.69
N LYS A 3 17.77 11.19 34.38
CA LYS A 3 16.38 10.89 33.98
C LYS A 3 16.42 10.00 32.74
N SER A 4 15.95 8.76 32.91
CA SER A 4 15.70 7.82 31.82
C SER A 4 14.81 8.50 30.79
N LYS A 5 15.29 8.62 29.54
CA LYS A 5 14.45 9.03 28.42
C LYS A 5 13.52 7.87 28.14
N GLU A 6 12.30 7.95 28.67
CA GLU A 6 11.23 7.00 28.37
C GLU A 6 11.04 6.96 26.85
N THR A 7 11.16 5.77 26.30
CA THR A 7 11.01 5.52 24.87
C THR A 7 9.54 5.77 24.50
N ASN A 8 9.28 6.81 23.69
CA ASN A 8 7.95 7.22 23.23
C ASN A 8 7.25 6.21 22.29
N VAL A 9 7.55 4.91 22.40
CA VAL A 9 6.93 3.83 21.61
C VAL A 9 5.41 3.82 21.72
N PRO A 10 4.78 4.04 22.90
CA PRO A 10 3.32 4.11 22.99
C PRO A 10 2.74 5.28 22.20
N LEU A 11 3.44 6.42 22.18
CA LEU A 11 3.03 7.62 21.45
C LEU A 11 3.11 7.41 19.93
N ILE A 12 4.19 6.79 19.46
CA ILE A 12 4.37 6.48 18.03
C ILE A 12 3.33 5.43 17.59
N SER A 13 3.07 4.41 18.40
CA SER A 13 2.06 3.39 18.10
C SER A 13 0.65 3.99 18.05
N ALA A 14 0.31 4.90 18.97
CA ALA A 14 -0.98 5.60 18.96
C ALA A 14 -1.13 6.51 17.73
N LEU A 15 -0.06 7.20 17.33
CA LEU A 15 -0.05 8.05 16.13
C LEU A 15 -0.28 7.24 14.85
N VAL A 16 0.42 6.11 14.69
CA VAL A 16 0.26 5.24 13.51
C VAL A 16 -1.16 4.66 13.47
N PHE A 17 -1.71 4.22 14.60
CA PHE A 17 -3.07 3.70 14.66
C PHE A 17 -4.10 4.78 14.28
N PHE A 18 -3.92 6.01 14.77
CA PHE A 18 -4.78 7.14 14.45
C PHE A 18 -4.78 7.46 12.95
N VAL A 19 -3.59 7.51 12.32
CA VAL A 19 -3.49 7.79 10.88
C VAL A 19 -4.19 6.70 10.05
N LEU A 20 -3.97 5.42 10.39
CA LEU A 20 -4.57 4.31 9.65
C LEU A 20 -6.10 4.26 9.82
N THR A 21 -6.62 4.49 11.02
CA THR A 21 -8.08 4.54 11.23
C THR A 21 -8.71 5.72 10.51
N THR A 22 -8.06 6.89 10.47
CA THR A 22 -8.59 8.06 9.76
C THR A 22 -8.66 7.83 8.24
N ILE A 23 -7.67 7.14 7.65
CA ILE A 23 -7.69 6.76 6.23
C ILE A 23 -8.79 5.73 5.96
N ALA A 24 -8.91 4.70 6.80
CA ALA A 24 -9.94 3.67 6.64
C ALA A 24 -11.36 4.25 6.75
N PHE A 25 -11.61 5.14 7.72
CA PHE A 25 -12.87 5.85 7.85
C PHE A 25 -13.13 6.77 6.66
N GLY A 26 -12.12 7.47 6.16
CA GLY A 26 -12.24 8.32 4.97
C GLY A 26 -12.66 7.55 3.72
N VAL A 27 -12.06 6.38 3.48
CA VAL A 27 -12.42 5.51 2.34
C VAL A 27 -13.81 4.91 2.52
N MET A 28 -14.16 4.44 3.73
CA MET A 28 -15.48 3.89 4.01
C MET A 28 -16.60 4.94 3.83
N TRP A 29 -16.38 6.17 4.27
CA TRP A 29 -17.32 7.27 4.03
C TRP A 29 -17.44 7.61 2.55
N TYR A 30 -16.32 7.69 1.83
CA TYR A 30 -16.33 7.97 0.40
C TYR A 30 -17.12 6.93 -0.41
N LEU A 31 -16.92 5.64 -0.12
CA LEU A 31 -17.66 4.56 -0.77
C LEU A 31 -19.15 4.60 -0.42
N SER A 32 -19.51 4.87 0.84
CA SER A 32 -20.91 4.99 1.26
C SER A 32 -21.63 6.17 0.59
N PHE A 33 -20.96 7.32 0.42
CA PHE A 33 -21.55 8.46 -0.27
C PHE A 33 -21.69 8.22 -1.78
N SER A 34 -20.70 7.59 -2.40
CA SER A 34 -20.74 7.20 -3.82
C SER A 34 -21.91 6.27 -4.12
N GLU A 35 -22.14 5.23 -3.30
CA GLU A 35 -23.26 4.31 -3.48
C GLU A 35 -24.60 5.02 -3.27
N MET A 36 -24.71 5.89 -2.27
CA MET A 36 -25.93 6.65 -2.00
C MET A 36 -26.31 7.58 -3.16
N GLU A 37 -25.33 8.23 -3.79
CA GLU A 37 -25.56 9.09 -4.96
C GLU A 37 -26.06 8.28 -6.17
N THR A 38 -25.52 7.07 -6.40
CA THR A 38 -26.02 6.19 -7.47
C THR A 38 -27.46 5.74 -7.24
N HIS A 39 -27.84 5.40 -5.99
CA HIS A 39 -29.21 5.03 -5.65
C HIS A 39 -30.20 6.19 -5.75
N VAL A 40 -29.80 7.41 -5.36
CA VAL A 40 -30.63 8.61 -5.50
C VAL A 40 -30.85 8.95 -6.98
N ASN A 41 -29.81 8.83 -7.82
CA ASN A 41 -29.93 9.07 -9.25
C ASN A 41 -30.79 8.00 -9.94
N ALA A 42 -30.62 6.72 -9.59
CA ALA A 42 -31.46 5.64 -10.10
C ALA A 42 -32.94 5.84 -9.73
N LYS A 43 -33.22 6.27 -8.49
CA LYS A 43 -34.58 6.59 -8.05
C LYS A 43 -35.21 7.73 -8.86
N LYS A 44 -34.46 8.83 -9.06
CA LYS A 44 -34.94 9.97 -9.88
C LYS A 44 -35.24 9.57 -11.33
N THR A 45 -34.40 8.73 -11.93
CA THR A 45 -34.62 8.21 -13.28
C THR A 45 -35.88 7.34 -13.33
N ALA A 46 -36.04 6.41 -12.38
CA ALA A 46 -37.23 5.56 -12.31
C ALA A 46 -38.53 6.36 -12.09
N GLU A 47 -38.51 7.41 -11.26
CA GLU A 47 -39.65 8.31 -11.07
C GLU A 47 -39.99 9.09 -12.34
N LYS A 48 -38.98 9.54 -13.10
CA LYS A 48 -39.16 10.23 -14.38
C LYS A 48 -39.74 9.30 -15.45
N ASP A 49 -39.27 8.07 -15.52
CA ASP A 49 -39.76 7.07 -16.48
C ASP A 49 -41.21 6.66 -16.15
N LEU A 50 -41.54 6.48 -14.87
CA LEU A 50 -42.91 6.20 -14.42
C LEU A 50 -43.87 7.35 -14.78
N ALA A 51 -43.44 8.61 -14.62
CA ALA A 51 -44.23 9.77 -15.01
C ALA A 51 -44.47 9.82 -16.53
N GLY A 52 -43.45 9.47 -17.34
CA GLY A 52 -43.58 9.37 -18.79
C GLY A 52 -44.60 8.32 -19.24
N VAL A 53 -44.55 7.12 -18.66
CA VAL A 53 -45.48 6.02 -19.00
C VAL A 53 -46.93 6.38 -18.64
N ARG A 54 -47.15 7.05 -17.50
CA ARG A 54 -48.49 7.51 -17.09
C ARG A 54 -49.04 8.53 -18.09
N SER A 55 -48.23 9.52 -18.50
CA SER A 55 -48.62 10.52 -19.50
C SER A 55 -49.02 9.88 -20.83
N SER A 56 -48.24 8.90 -21.33
CA SER A 56 -48.56 8.23 -22.59
C SER A 56 -49.82 7.36 -22.53
N LYS A 57 -50.10 6.73 -21.37
CA LYS A 57 -51.34 5.98 -21.16
C LYS A 57 -52.56 6.89 -21.20
N ASP A 58 -52.49 8.02 -20.50
CA ASP A 58 -53.59 8.99 -20.42
C ASP A 58 -53.86 9.61 -21.80
N GLU A 59 -52.82 9.90 -22.59
CA GLU A 59 -52.95 10.35 -23.98
C GLU A 59 -53.63 9.32 -24.89
N ALA A 60 -53.24 8.04 -24.79
CA ALA A 60 -53.83 6.97 -25.60
C ALA A 60 -55.31 6.74 -25.26
N GLU A 61 -55.66 6.82 -23.97
CA GLU A 61 -57.05 6.69 -23.53
C GLU A 61 -57.91 7.84 -24.07
N ARG A 62 -57.41 9.07 -24.02
CA ARG A 62 -58.13 10.24 -24.58
C ARG A 62 -58.34 10.11 -26.08
N LEU A 63 -57.34 9.68 -26.84
CA LEU A 63 -57.49 9.48 -28.29
C LEU A 63 -58.56 8.42 -28.60
N ALA A 64 -58.63 7.34 -27.83
CA ALA A 64 -59.67 6.32 -27.99
C ALA A 64 -61.09 6.87 -27.72
N ARG A 65 -61.25 7.80 -26.77
CA ARG A 65 -62.53 8.49 -26.51
C ARG A 65 -62.97 9.32 -27.72
N VAL A 66 -62.05 10.06 -28.33
CA VAL A 66 -62.31 10.86 -29.55
C VAL A 66 -62.86 9.99 -30.68
N TYR A 67 -62.21 8.85 -30.97
CA TYR A 67 -62.68 7.95 -32.02
C TYR A 67 -64.06 7.35 -31.72
N ARG A 68 -64.37 7.01 -30.47
CA ARG A 68 -65.71 6.49 -30.10
C ARG A 68 -66.81 7.53 -30.31
N ILE A 69 -66.57 8.76 -29.89
CA ILE A 69 -67.49 9.88 -30.10
C ILE A 69 -67.73 10.07 -31.60
N TYR A 70 -66.65 10.04 -32.38
CA TYR A 70 -66.70 10.25 -33.82
C TYR A 70 -67.49 9.14 -34.56
N LEU A 71 -67.32 7.90 -34.13
CA LEU A 71 -68.02 6.74 -34.68
C LEU A 71 -69.48 6.63 -34.21
N GLY A 72 -69.96 7.56 -33.37
CA GLY A 72 -71.34 7.54 -32.85
C GLY A 72 -71.58 6.46 -31.79
N ILE A 73 -70.52 5.96 -31.15
CA ILE A 73 -70.57 5.01 -30.03
C ILE A 73 -69.95 5.60 -28.75
N PRO A 74 -70.30 6.84 -28.34
CA PRO A 74 -69.75 7.42 -27.12
C PRO A 74 -70.22 6.64 -25.89
N LYS A 75 -69.33 6.50 -24.90
CA LYS A 75 -69.74 6.18 -23.54
C LYS A 75 -70.22 7.44 -22.83
N ASP A 76 -71.01 7.25 -21.77
CA ASP A 76 -71.70 8.33 -21.03
C ASP A 76 -70.77 9.47 -20.57
N ASP A 77 -69.48 9.20 -20.36
CA ASP A 77 -68.47 10.17 -19.92
C ASP A 77 -67.47 10.60 -21.01
N ASP A 78 -67.50 10.02 -22.21
CA ASP A 78 -66.50 10.31 -23.25
C ASP A 78 -66.55 11.79 -23.67
N VAL A 79 -67.75 12.32 -23.88
CA VAL A 79 -67.97 13.71 -24.34
C VAL A 79 -67.58 14.70 -23.25
N THR A 80 -67.94 14.44 -21.99
CA THR A 80 -67.64 15.34 -20.88
C THR A 80 -66.15 15.36 -20.54
N VAL A 81 -65.46 14.22 -20.64
CA VAL A 81 -64.01 14.14 -20.42
C VAL A 81 -63.23 14.85 -21.53
N ILE A 82 -63.61 14.71 -22.80
CA ILE A 82 -62.95 15.44 -23.89
C ILE A 82 -63.20 16.95 -23.79
N ASP A 83 -64.42 17.37 -23.44
CA ASP A 83 -64.77 18.79 -23.28
C ASP A 83 -64.01 19.44 -22.11
N SER A 84 -63.86 18.73 -20.99
CA SER A 84 -63.18 19.25 -19.80
C SER A 84 -61.64 19.17 -19.84
N GLU A 85 -61.08 18.20 -20.57
CA GLU A 85 -59.64 17.94 -20.54
C GLU A 85 -58.88 18.41 -21.79
N SER A 86 -59.58 18.78 -22.88
CA SER A 86 -58.92 19.28 -24.09
C SER A 86 -58.35 20.69 -23.89
N LYS A 87 -57.10 20.89 -24.31
CA LYS A 87 -56.43 22.19 -24.30
C LYS A 87 -56.08 22.59 -25.73
N ALA A 88 -56.18 23.89 -26.03
CA ALA A 88 -55.78 24.42 -27.32
C ALA A 88 -54.34 24.00 -27.66
N GLY A 89 -54.14 23.36 -28.81
CA GLY A 89 -52.84 22.90 -29.29
C GLY A 89 -52.38 21.54 -28.75
N ASP A 90 -53.22 20.80 -28.02
CA ASP A 90 -52.92 19.42 -27.66
C ASP A 90 -53.01 18.47 -28.87
N LYS A 91 -52.49 17.25 -28.67
CA LYS A 91 -52.47 16.21 -29.71
C LYS A 91 -53.89 15.81 -30.15
N ILE A 92 -54.88 15.96 -29.28
CA ILE A 92 -56.30 15.66 -29.55
C ILE A 92 -56.88 16.67 -30.55
N ALA A 93 -56.64 17.97 -30.33
CA ALA A 93 -57.04 19.02 -31.26
C ALA A 93 -56.37 18.83 -32.63
N SER A 94 -55.11 18.37 -32.65
CA SER A 94 -54.41 18.08 -33.91
C SER A 94 -55.00 16.89 -34.66
N GLU A 95 -55.38 15.82 -33.96
CA GLU A 95 -56.01 14.62 -34.54
C GLU A 95 -57.45 14.91 -35.00
N LEU A 96 -58.23 15.63 -34.20
CA LEU A 96 -59.57 16.09 -34.61
C LEU A 96 -59.50 16.96 -35.87
N LYS A 97 -58.51 17.85 -35.95
CA LYS A 97 -58.26 18.63 -37.16
C LYS A 97 -57.91 17.73 -38.34
N GLN A 98 -57.01 16.74 -38.18
CA GLN A 98 -56.66 15.81 -39.25
C GLN A 98 -57.87 14.97 -39.72
N ILE A 99 -58.70 14.49 -38.80
CA ILE A 99 -59.91 13.74 -39.12
C ILE A 99 -60.90 14.62 -39.89
N ASN A 100 -61.10 15.86 -39.43
CA ASN A 100 -61.97 16.83 -40.10
C ASN A 100 -61.43 17.21 -41.49
N ASP A 101 -60.13 17.48 -41.61
CA ASP A 101 -59.46 17.81 -42.88
C ASP A 101 -59.54 16.62 -43.86
N ALA A 102 -59.35 15.39 -43.38
CA ALA A 102 -59.46 14.18 -44.20
C ALA A 102 -60.89 13.92 -44.69
N MET A 103 -61.91 14.19 -43.85
CA MET A 103 -63.30 14.11 -44.28
C MET A 103 -63.71 15.24 -45.20
N ALA A 104 -63.25 16.47 -44.93
CA ALA A 104 -63.46 17.60 -45.83
C ALA A 104 -62.82 17.31 -47.19
N ALA A 105 -61.60 16.78 -47.24
CA ALA A 105 -60.93 16.38 -48.48
C ALA A 105 -61.72 15.30 -49.22
N LYS A 106 -62.21 14.25 -48.53
CA LYS A 106 -63.06 13.22 -49.15
C LYS A 106 -64.37 13.81 -49.66
N MET A 107 -65.01 14.70 -48.91
CA MET A 107 -66.25 15.37 -49.33
C MET A 107 -66.04 16.30 -50.52
N VAL A 108 -64.94 17.06 -50.54
CA VAL A 108 -64.55 17.91 -51.68
C VAL A 108 -64.29 17.07 -52.92
N THR A 109 -63.65 15.90 -52.81
CA THR A 109 -63.49 15.01 -53.98
C THR A 109 -64.81 14.45 -54.51
N THR A 110 -65.80 14.20 -53.66
CA THR A 110 -67.16 13.85 -54.10
C THR A 110 -67.88 15.05 -54.71
N VAL A 111 -67.72 16.26 -54.16
CA VAL A 111 -68.32 17.49 -54.71
C VAL A 111 -67.68 17.86 -56.04
N ASP A 112 -66.37 17.75 -56.22
CA ASP A 112 -65.68 17.98 -57.50
C ASP A 112 -66.08 16.94 -58.55
N LYS A 113 -66.32 15.69 -58.13
CA LYS A 113 -66.84 14.64 -59.00
C LYS A 113 -68.28 14.94 -59.41
N GLU A 114 -69.14 15.31 -58.46
CA GLU A 114 -70.53 15.73 -58.73
C GLU A 114 -70.59 16.99 -59.60
N GLN A 115 -69.67 17.94 -59.39
CA GLN A 115 -69.58 19.19 -60.14
C GLN A 115 -69.10 18.93 -61.58
N LYS A 116 -68.08 18.08 -61.78
CA LYS A 116 -67.67 17.62 -63.13
C LYS A 116 -68.76 16.81 -63.83
N GLU A 117 -69.49 15.97 -63.09
CA GLU A 117 -70.64 15.24 -63.62
C GLU A 117 -71.79 16.21 -64.00
N SER A 118 -71.97 17.30 -63.23
CA SER A 118 -72.95 18.36 -63.52
C SER A 118 -72.53 19.23 -64.71
N GLU A 119 -71.25 19.55 -64.89
CA GLU A 119 -70.75 20.30 -66.05
C GLU A 119 -70.83 19.46 -67.34
N ALA A 120 -70.50 18.17 -67.25
CA ALA A 120 -70.70 17.22 -68.35
C ALA A 120 -72.18 17.09 -68.70
N PHE A 121 -73.06 17.11 -67.70
CA PHE A 121 -74.51 17.13 -67.87
C PHE A 121 -75.00 18.42 -68.56
N VAL A 122 -74.52 19.59 -68.15
CA VAL A 122 -74.85 20.87 -68.79
C VAL A 122 -74.41 20.91 -70.26
N LYS A 123 -73.21 20.41 -70.59
CA LYS A 123 -72.77 20.26 -71.99
C LYS A 123 -73.65 19.30 -72.81
N GLN A 124 -74.16 18.23 -72.19
CA GLN A 124 -75.11 17.35 -72.87
C GLN A 124 -76.47 18.01 -73.09
N LEU A 125 -76.91 18.90 -72.19
CA LEU A 125 -78.17 19.64 -72.33
C LEU A 125 -78.13 20.63 -73.49
N ASP A 126 -77.01 21.33 -73.71
CA ASP A 126 -76.84 22.30 -74.82
C ASP A 126 -76.95 21.65 -76.22
N SER A 127 -76.72 20.34 -76.32
CA SER A 127 -76.79 19.61 -77.59
C SER A 127 -78.18 19.03 -77.92
N LYS A 128 -79.17 19.19 -77.04
CA LYS A 128 -80.49 18.55 -77.15
C LYS A 128 -81.57 19.56 -77.55
N THR A 129 -82.52 19.14 -78.38
CA THR A 129 -83.71 19.95 -78.71
C THR A 129 -84.68 20.02 -77.53
N ILE A 130 -85.54 21.04 -77.51
CA ILE A 130 -86.47 21.35 -76.39
C ILE A 130 -87.34 20.14 -75.99
N ASP A 131 -87.76 19.31 -76.95
CA ASP A 131 -88.58 18.13 -76.68
C ASP A 131 -87.78 16.99 -76.02
N GLN A 132 -86.50 16.86 -76.37
CA GLN A 132 -85.59 15.90 -75.74
C GLN A 132 -85.22 16.31 -74.31
N LEU A 133 -85.12 17.62 -74.06
CA LEU A 133 -84.90 18.19 -72.73
C LEU A 133 -86.07 17.90 -71.78
N ARG A 134 -87.32 18.04 -72.24
CA ARG A 134 -88.51 17.73 -71.43
C ARG A 134 -88.59 16.25 -71.02
N ALA A 135 -88.32 15.34 -71.94
CA ALA A 135 -88.32 13.89 -71.64
C ALA A 135 -87.18 13.49 -70.68
N TYR A 136 -86.04 14.17 -70.76
CA TYR A 136 -84.88 13.88 -69.93
C TYR A 136 -85.00 14.43 -68.50
N ILE A 137 -85.60 15.62 -68.34
CA ILE A 137 -85.81 16.26 -67.02
C ILE A 137 -86.92 15.56 -66.22
N THR A 138 -87.93 15.00 -66.88
CA THR A 138 -89.04 14.30 -66.20
C THR A 138 -88.70 12.89 -65.71
N ALA A 139 -87.54 12.33 -66.10
CA ALA A 139 -87.13 10.97 -65.75
C ALA A 139 -86.16 10.86 -64.55
N ARG A 140 -85.73 11.97 -63.93
CA ARG A 140 -84.81 11.95 -62.77
C ARG A 140 -85.42 12.56 -61.51
N PRO A 141 -85.23 11.96 -60.33
CA PRO A 141 -85.59 12.60 -59.06
C PRO A 141 -84.63 13.76 -58.75
N PRO A 142 -85.08 14.80 -58.02
CA PRO A 142 -84.26 15.95 -57.68
C PRO A 142 -83.11 15.55 -56.75
N TYR A 143 -81.88 15.86 -57.14
CA TYR A 143 -80.71 15.77 -56.27
C TYR A 143 -80.67 17.01 -55.38
N GLU A 144 -81.08 16.88 -54.13
CA GLU A 144 -80.69 17.83 -53.08
C GLU A 144 -79.28 17.45 -52.59
N SER A 145 -78.33 18.38 -52.70
CA SER A 145 -76.95 18.17 -52.29
C SER A 145 -76.88 17.82 -50.79
N VAL A 146 -76.30 16.66 -50.47
CA VAL A 146 -76.05 16.15 -49.11
C VAL A 146 -75.25 17.14 -48.23
N ALA A 147 -74.52 18.07 -48.86
CA ALA A 147 -73.69 19.08 -48.20
C ALA A 147 -74.44 20.07 -47.28
N ARG A 148 -75.78 20.19 -47.33
CA ARG A 148 -76.53 21.10 -46.45
C ARG A 148 -76.92 20.52 -45.09
N PHE A 149 -76.75 19.22 -44.85
CA PHE A 149 -77.34 18.56 -43.67
C PHE A 149 -76.36 17.80 -42.77
N VAL A 150 -75.05 17.83 -43.06
CA VAL A 150 -74.04 17.22 -42.18
C VAL A 150 -73.32 18.31 -41.39
N THR A 151 -73.61 18.43 -40.09
CA THR A 151 -72.87 19.31 -39.17
C THR A 151 -71.64 18.59 -38.63
N PHE A 152 -70.46 19.03 -39.05
CA PHE A 152 -69.18 18.55 -38.50
C PHE A 152 -68.83 19.24 -37.18
N TRP A 153 -67.95 18.59 -36.43
CA TRP A 153 -67.24 19.21 -35.32
C TRP A 153 -66.43 20.38 -35.84
N GLN A 154 -66.75 21.59 -35.39
CA GLN A 154 -65.95 22.77 -35.71
C GLN A 154 -64.98 23.04 -34.56
N VAL A 155 -63.73 23.27 -34.91
CA VAL A 155 -62.74 23.83 -33.99
C VAL A 155 -62.88 25.34 -34.06
N ASP A 156 -63.08 26.00 -32.93
CA ASP A 156 -63.18 27.46 -32.88
C ASP A 156 -61.82 28.12 -33.23
N LYS A 157 -61.83 29.45 -33.34
CA LYS A 157 -60.62 30.23 -33.68
C LYS A 157 -59.51 30.11 -32.63
N ASP A 158 -59.84 29.62 -31.43
CA ASP A 158 -58.94 29.44 -30.30
C ASP A 158 -58.44 27.99 -30.17
N GLY A 159 -58.80 27.10 -31.10
CA GLY A 159 -58.32 25.72 -31.15
C GLY A 159 -59.10 24.74 -30.25
N LYS A 160 -60.29 25.10 -29.77
CA LYS A 160 -61.16 24.23 -28.97
C LYS A 160 -62.28 23.61 -29.80
N ALA A 161 -62.63 22.36 -29.49
CA ALA A 161 -63.66 21.61 -30.19
C ALA A 161 -65.06 21.98 -29.69
N ASN A 162 -65.97 22.35 -30.59
CA ASN A 162 -67.36 22.68 -30.23
C ASN A 162 -68.22 21.43 -29.97
N LYS A 163 -69.24 21.56 -29.11
CA LYS A 163 -70.16 20.50 -28.70
C LYS A 163 -70.89 19.84 -29.91
N PRO A 164 -70.96 18.49 -30.00
CA PRO A 164 -71.57 17.79 -31.13
C PRO A 164 -73.08 17.99 -31.25
N SER A 165 -73.61 17.84 -32.47
CA SER A 165 -75.05 17.65 -32.69
C SER A 165 -75.49 16.31 -32.08
N GLY A 166 -76.56 16.30 -31.29
CA GLY A 166 -77.04 15.12 -30.54
C GLY A 166 -77.59 13.96 -31.37
N GLN A 167 -77.40 13.95 -32.70
CA GLN A 167 -77.77 12.86 -33.61
C GLN A 167 -76.52 12.35 -34.30
N GLY A 168 -76.27 11.04 -34.23
CA GLY A 168 -75.10 10.41 -34.84
C GLY A 168 -75.15 10.44 -36.37
N LEU A 169 -73.99 10.33 -37.03
CA LEU A 169 -73.88 10.32 -38.50
C LEU A 169 -74.78 9.26 -39.15
N LEU A 170 -74.98 8.12 -38.48
CA LEU A 170 -75.84 7.03 -38.93
C LEU A 170 -77.34 7.40 -38.88
N ASP A 171 -77.78 8.17 -37.88
CA ASP A 171 -79.18 8.62 -37.77
C ASP A 171 -79.53 9.65 -38.83
N GLN A 172 -78.56 10.48 -39.24
CA GLN A 172 -78.75 11.47 -40.30
C GLN A 172 -78.87 10.81 -41.69
N ILE A 173 -78.26 9.65 -41.90
CA ILE A 173 -78.30 8.90 -43.16
C ILE A 173 -79.61 8.07 -43.30
N ALA A 174 -80.23 7.67 -42.19
CA ALA A 174 -81.45 6.86 -42.17
C ALA A 174 -82.73 7.59 -42.66
N GLY A 175 -82.68 8.90 -42.90
CA GLY A 175 -83.82 9.73 -43.32
C GLY A 175 -84.18 9.71 -44.82
N PHE A 176 -83.34 9.17 -45.71
CA PHE A 176 -83.57 9.27 -47.16
C PHE A 176 -84.11 7.99 -47.81
N LYS A 177 -85.27 8.12 -48.44
CA LYS A 177 -86.18 7.06 -48.89
C LYS A 177 -85.93 6.66 -50.36
N ASN A 178 -85.19 5.57 -50.60
CA ASN A 178 -85.28 4.78 -51.85
C ASN A 178 -85.71 3.35 -51.49
N ARG A 179 -87.03 3.11 -51.34
CA ARG A 179 -87.55 1.84 -50.81
C ARG A 179 -87.29 0.61 -51.68
N GLY A 180 -87.04 0.74 -52.99
CA GLY A 180 -86.73 -0.43 -53.84
C GLY A 180 -85.33 -1.00 -53.58
N ASP A 181 -84.31 -0.14 -53.60
CA ASP A 181 -82.95 -0.51 -53.24
C ASP A 181 -82.81 -0.75 -51.74
N ALA A 182 -83.59 -0.06 -50.90
CA ALA A 182 -83.61 -0.32 -49.47
C ALA A 182 -84.17 -1.70 -49.11
N TYR A 183 -84.99 -2.36 -49.94
CA TYR A 183 -85.39 -3.75 -49.64
C TYR A 183 -84.30 -4.76 -50.04
N SER A 184 -83.60 -4.57 -51.16
CA SER A 184 -82.46 -5.46 -51.51
C SER A 184 -81.23 -5.17 -50.65
N ALA A 185 -81.02 -3.90 -50.28
CA ALA A 185 -80.05 -3.49 -49.27
C ALA A 185 -80.51 -3.99 -47.90
N ALA A 186 -81.79 -3.90 -47.51
CA ALA A 186 -82.28 -4.48 -46.25
C ALA A 186 -82.24 -6.00 -46.22
N GLU A 187 -82.26 -6.69 -47.37
CA GLU A 187 -82.13 -8.14 -47.46
C GLU A 187 -80.65 -8.55 -47.38
N LYS A 188 -79.76 -7.85 -48.10
CA LYS A 188 -78.29 -7.96 -47.90
C LYS A 188 -77.88 -7.52 -46.50
N GLU A 189 -78.56 -6.55 -45.91
CA GLU A 189 -78.34 -6.03 -44.57
C GLU A 189 -78.96 -6.96 -43.54
N ARG A 190 -80.07 -7.66 -43.83
CA ARG A 190 -80.57 -8.77 -43.02
C ARG A 190 -79.64 -9.97 -43.06
N ASP A 191 -79.05 -10.29 -44.21
CA ASP A 191 -78.08 -11.37 -44.34
C ASP A 191 -76.73 -10.97 -43.73
N ASN A 192 -76.31 -9.72 -43.85
CA ASN A 192 -75.19 -9.17 -43.10
C ASN A 192 -75.50 -9.12 -41.60
N LEU A 193 -76.72 -8.79 -41.17
CA LEU A 193 -77.14 -8.83 -39.77
C LEU A 193 -77.23 -10.26 -39.26
N ARG A 194 -77.62 -11.23 -40.08
CA ARG A 194 -77.57 -12.66 -39.73
C ARG A 194 -76.12 -13.15 -39.64
N ALA A 195 -75.25 -12.73 -40.54
CA ALA A 195 -73.83 -13.01 -40.49
C ALA A 195 -73.17 -12.35 -39.26
N GLN A 196 -73.51 -11.09 -38.97
CA GLN A 196 -73.07 -10.37 -37.78
C GLN A 196 -73.65 -10.99 -36.51
N ASN A 197 -74.91 -11.42 -36.49
CA ASN A 197 -75.50 -12.13 -35.35
C ASN A 197 -74.88 -13.53 -35.16
N ALA A 198 -74.49 -14.20 -36.25
CA ALA A 198 -73.75 -15.46 -36.17
C ALA A 198 -72.33 -15.24 -35.65
N LEU A 199 -71.65 -14.16 -36.07
CA LEU A 199 -70.37 -13.72 -35.51
C LEU A 199 -70.51 -13.33 -34.04
N LEU A 200 -71.54 -12.56 -33.67
CA LEU A 200 -71.84 -12.19 -32.29
C LEU A 200 -72.16 -13.42 -31.44
N ALA A 201 -72.90 -14.39 -31.97
CA ALA A 201 -73.17 -15.65 -31.28
C ALA A 201 -71.89 -16.49 -31.11
N ALA A 202 -70.99 -16.49 -32.10
CA ALA A 202 -69.69 -17.12 -32.01
C ALA A 202 -68.78 -16.41 -30.99
N GLU A 203 -68.79 -15.08 -30.95
CA GLU A 203 -68.11 -14.26 -29.95
C GLU A 203 -68.68 -14.49 -28.56
N ILE A 204 -70.00 -14.49 -28.37
CA ILE A 204 -70.65 -14.81 -27.09
C ILE A 204 -70.25 -16.21 -26.62
N LYS A 205 -70.15 -17.19 -27.55
CA LYS A 205 -69.67 -18.54 -27.23
C LYS A 205 -68.20 -18.54 -26.83
N ALA A 206 -67.36 -17.75 -27.52
CA ALA A 206 -65.96 -17.57 -27.16
C ALA A 206 -65.80 -16.88 -25.80
N TYR A 207 -66.56 -15.82 -25.52
CA TYR A 207 -66.62 -15.13 -24.23
C TYR A 207 -67.06 -16.06 -23.11
N LYS A 208 -68.09 -16.90 -23.32
CA LYS A 208 -68.51 -17.91 -22.33
C LYS A 208 -67.44 -18.99 -22.09
N ALA A 209 -66.72 -19.40 -23.13
CA ALA A 209 -65.60 -20.32 -22.97
C ALA A 209 -64.45 -19.66 -22.18
N LEU A 210 -64.18 -18.38 -22.44
CA LEU A 210 -63.18 -17.57 -21.74
C LEU A 210 -63.59 -17.29 -20.29
N GLU A 211 -64.87 -17.05 -20.03
CA GLU A 211 -65.45 -16.94 -18.69
C GLU A 211 -65.29 -18.25 -17.91
N GLY A 212 -65.50 -19.40 -18.57
CA GLY A 212 -65.23 -20.71 -17.98
C GLY A 212 -63.76 -20.95 -17.64
N GLN A 213 -62.85 -20.52 -18.51
CA GLN A 213 -61.40 -20.56 -18.24
C GLN A 213 -61.03 -19.63 -17.09
N PHE A 214 -61.54 -18.40 -17.09
CA PHE A 214 -61.29 -17.41 -16.04
C PHE A 214 -61.83 -17.87 -14.69
N LYS A 215 -63.01 -18.49 -14.66
CA LYS A 215 -63.58 -19.09 -13.45
C LYS A 215 -62.73 -20.24 -12.92
N THR A 216 -62.25 -21.11 -13.80
CA THR A 216 -61.32 -22.20 -13.44
C THR A 216 -60.01 -21.64 -12.87
N GLU A 217 -59.49 -20.56 -13.43
CA GLU A 217 -58.26 -19.92 -12.97
C GLU A 217 -58.46 -19.18 -11.63
N ILE A 218 -59.62 -18.53 -11.43
CA ILE A 218 -60.05 -17.95 -10.16
C ILE A 218 -60.20 -19.04 -9.09
N ASP A 219 -60.83 -20.17 -9.39
CA ASP A 219 -61.03 -21.25 -8.42
C ASP A 219 -59.69 -21.91 -8.03
N GLN A 220 -58.72 -21.93 -8.93
CA GLN A 220 -57.37 -22.45 -8.67
C GLN A 220 -56.43 -21.44 -7.98
N LEU A 221 -56.73 -20.14 -8.05
CA LEU A 221 -55.90 -19.06 -7.52
C LEU A 221 -55.67 -19.19 -6.01
N PRO A 222 -56.68 -19.42 -5.16
CA PRO A 222 -56.50 -19.65 -3.73
C PRO A 222 -55.54 -20.80 -3.43
N THR A 223 -55.66 -21.93 -4.12
CA THR A 223 -54.79 -23.09 -3.92
C THR A 223 -53.36 -22.80 -4.36
N LYS A 224 -53.17 -22.17 -5.54
CA LYS A 224 -51.84 -21.77 -6.03
C LYS A 224 -51.17 -20.75 -5.12
N ILE A 225 -51.94 -19.82 -4.54
CA ILE A 225 -51.44 -18.84 -3.57
C ILE A 225 -51.05 -19.56 -2.28
N ASP A 226 -51.90 -20.43 -1.74
CA ASP A 226 -51.63 -21.20 -0.51
C ASP A 226 -50.38 -22.10 -0.66
N ASP A 227 -50.24 -22.80 -1.78
CA ASP A 227 -49.07 -23.62 -2.09
C ASP A 227 -47.79 -22.78 -2.17
N LYS A 228 -47.85 -21.62 -2.82
CA LYS A 228 -46.70 -20.69 -2.90
C LYS A 228 -46.37 -20.08 -1.54
N VAL A 229 -47.36 -19.74 -0.73
CA VAL A 229 -47.16 -19.23 0.63
C VAL A 229 -46.51 -20.31 1.49
N LYS A 230 -47.04 -21.55 1.51
CA LYS A 230 -46.44 -22.68 2.23
C LYS A 230 -45.01 -22.97 1.79
N ALA A 231 -44.75 -22.96 0.48
CA ALA A 231 -43.40 -23.15 -0.05
C ALA A 231 -42.45 -22.03 0.38
N ALA A 232 -42.91 -20.77 0.36
CA ALA A 232 -42.13 -19.62 0.81
C ALA A 232 -41.88 -19.65 2.34
N THR A 233 -42.89 -20.01 3.14
CA THR A 233 -42.75 -20.15 4.60
C THR A 233 -41.75 -21.25 4.93
N LYS A 234 -41.87 -22.43 4.31
CA LYS A 234 -40.92 -23.54 4.49
C LYS A 234 -39.50 -23.15 4.08
N ALA A 235 -39.34 -22.49 2.93
CA ALA A 235 -38.03 -22.02 2.50
C ALA A 235 -37.42 -21.01 3.48
N THR A 236 -38.25 -20.16 4.09
CA THR A 236 -37.82 -19.19 5.11
C THR A 236 -37.41 -19.88 6.41
N GLU A 237 -38.17 -20.89 6.87
CA GLU A 237 -37.81 -21.70 8.04
C GLU A 237 -36.52 -22.49 7.80
N ASP A 238 -36.38 -23.16 6.66
CA ASP A 238 -35.17 -23.90 6.28
C ASP A 238 -33.95 -22.95 6.22
N ALA A 239 -34.12 -21.74 5.67
CA ALA A 239 -33.07 -20.73 5.64
C ALA A 239 -32.70 -20.23 7.04
N LYS A 240 -33.70 -20.03 7.91
CA LYS A 240 -33.50 -19.65 9.31
C LYS A 240 -32.72 -20.72 10.08
N THR A 241 -33.11 -21.99 9.96
CA THR A 241 -32.40 -23.10 10.63
C THR A 241 -30.96 -23.26 10.13
N LYS A 242 -30.72 -23.10 8.81
CA LYS A 242 -29.36 -23.08 8.26
C LYS A 242 -28.52 -21.93 8.81
N TYR A 243 -29.11 -20.74 8.92
CA TYR A 243 -28.45 -19.57 9.50
C TYR A 243 -28.10 -19.78 10.98
N GLU A 244 -29.04 -20.28 11.79
CA GLU A 244 -28.82 -20.56 13.21
C GLU A 244 -27.73 -21.64 13.43
N THR A 245 -27.70 -22.66 12.57
CA THR A 245 -26.66 -23.70 12.60
C THR A 245 -25.29 -23.10 12.24
N ALA A 246 -25.20 -22.34 11.15
CA ALA A 246 -23.96 -21.69 10.73
C ALA A 246 -23.46 -20.67 11.77
N GLU A 247 -24.36 -19.93 12.42
CA GLU A 247 -24.01 -19.01 13.50
C GLU A 247 -23.45 -19.76 14.72
N SER A 248 -24.07 -20.88 15.10
CA SER A 248 -23.59 -21.74 16.18
C SER A 248 -22.19 -22.30 15.88
N ASP A 249 -21.98 -22.81 14.66
CA ASP A 249 -20.69 -23.35 14.22
C ASP A 249 -19.60 -22.27 14.19
N ALA A 250 -19.93 -21.06 13.70
CA ALA A 250 -19.02 -19.92 13.71
C ALA A 250 -18.66 -19.47 15.13
N ARG A 251 -19.63 -19.47 16.07
CA ARG A 251 -19.37 -19.17 17.50
C ARG A 251 -18.46 -20.22 18.12
N ASN A 252 -18.67 -21.50 17.83
CA ASN A 252 -17.82 -22.60 18.33
C ASN A 252 -16.39 -22.48 17.76
N SER A 253 -16.26 -22.25 16.46
CA SER A 253 -14.97 -22.05 15.79
C SER A 253 -14.22 -20.82 16.34
N ASN A 254 -14.91 -19.70 16.59
CA ASN A 254 -14.30 -18.52 17.18
C ASN A 254 -13.85 -18.76 18.63
N SER A 255 -14.63 -19.52 19.41
CA SER A 255 -14.23 -19.94 20.77
C SER A 255 -12.96 -20.79 20.74
N GLU A 256 -12.86 -21.72 19.81
CA GLU A 256 -11.68 -22.58 19.64
C GLU A 256 -10.45 -21.79 19.18
N LEU A 257 -10.60 -20.90 18.20
CA LEU A 257 -9.53 -20.00 17.77
C LEU A 257 -9.04 -19.10 18.91
N THR A 258 -9.95 -18.59 19.74
CA THR A 258 -9.58 -17.78 20.91
C THR A 258 -8.80 -18.59 21.94
N LYS A 259 -9.17 -19.86 22.18
CA LYS A 259 -8.42 -20.77 23.06
C LYS A 259 -7.03 -21.08 22.50
N ASN A 260 -6.92 -21.32 21.19
CA ASN A 260 -5.64 -21.60 20.52
C ASN A 260 -4.72 -20.38 20.52
N LEU A 261 -5.26 -19.17 20.29
CA LEU A 261 -4.52 -17.92 20.39
C LEU A 261 -3.95 -17.73 21.80
N ALA A 262 -4.78 -17.89 22.83
CA ALA A 262 -4.34 -17.78 24.22
C ALA A 262 -3.28 -18.83 24.60
N ALA A 263 -3.34 -20.04 24.04
CA ALA A 263 -2.32 -21.07 24.23
C ALA A 263 -0.98 -20.68 23.55
N ALA A 264 -1.03 -20.19 22.31
CA ALA A 264 0.14 -19.73 21.57
C ALA A 264 0.82 -18.53 22.24
N GLU A 265 0.06 -17.58 22.80
CA GLU A 265 0.62 -16.44 23.54
C GLU A 265 1.34 -16.87 24.83
N ARG A 266 0.82 -17.89 25.53
CA ARG A 266 1.50 -18.49 26.70
C ARG A 266 2.80 -19.17 26.31
N GLU A 267 2.82 -19.92 25.20
CA GLU A 267 4.05 -20.53 24.66
C GLU A 267 5.08 -19.48 24.26
N LEU A 268 4.67 -18.42 23.55
CA LEU A 268 5.53 -17.31 23.16
C LEU A 268 6.18 -16.66 24.39
N THR A 269 5.40 -16.45 25.45
CA THR A 269 5.88 -15.85 26.71
C THR A 269 6.91 -16.77 27.38
N LYS A 270 6.62 -18.08 27.50
CA LYS A 270 7.58 -19.07 28.03
C LYS A 270 8.89 -19.11 27.24
N ASN A 271 8.81 -19.05 25.90
CA ASN A 271 9.99 -19.05 25.04
C ASN A 271 10.81 -17.78 25.20
N LYS A 272 10.17 -16.61 25.32
CA LYS A 272 10.86 -15.34 25.60
C LYS A 272 11.58 -15.38 26.95
N ASP A 273 10.93 -15.91 27.98
CA ASP A 273 11.54 -16.05 29.30
C ASP A 273 12.72 -17.04 29.27
N THR A 274 12.58 -18.16 28.56
CA THR A 274 13.66 -19.14 28.36
C THR A 274 14.86 -18.50 27.64
N ILE A 275 14.63 -17.76 26.55
CA ILE A 275 15.67 -17.03 25.82
C ILE A 275 16.35 -16.00 26.72
N LYS A 276 15.59 -15.30 27.56
CA LYS A 276 16.15 -14.33 28.51
C LYS A 276 17.07 -15.03 29.52
N VAL A 277 16.61 -16.13 30.11
CA VAL A 277 17.41 -16.93 31.06
C VAL A 277 18.65 -17.49 30.39
N SER A 278 18.54 -18.10 29.20
CA SER A 278 19.70 -18.61 28.46
C SER A 278 20.68 -17.49 28.07
N ASN A 279 20.20 -16.30 27.71
CA ASN A 279 21.08 -15.17 27.44
C ASN A 279 21.77 -14.65 28.71
N GLU A 280 21.09 -14.65 29.85
CA GLU A 280 21.70 -14.32 31.14
C GLU A 280 22.73 -15.38 31.55
N GLU A 281 22.47 -16.65 31.30
CA GLU A 281 23.41 -17.76 31.54
C GLU A 281 24.61 -17.67 30.60
N ILE A 282 24.42 -17.44 29.30
CA ILE A 282 25.50 -17.17 28.36
C ILE A 282 26.31 -15.97 28.86
N LYS A 283 25.68 -14.86 29.25
CA LYS A 283 26.41 -13.71 29.82
C LYS A 283 27.19 -14.09 31.07
N ARG A 284 26.65 -14.93 31.95
CA ARG A 284 27.36 -15.41 33.16
C ARG A 284 28.53 -16.32 32.81
N LEU A 285 28.34 -17.25 31.88
CA LEU A 285 29.37 -18.17 31.40
C LEU A 285 30.45 -17.40 30.65
N THR A 286 30.10 -16.53 29.70
CA THR A 286 31.03 -15.61 29.07
C THR A 286 31.72 -14.76 30.12
N ALA A 287 31.03 -14.15 31.08
CA ALA A 287 31.70 -13.39 32.15
C ALA A 287 32.61 -14.25 33.04
N ALA A 288 32.31 -15.53 33.25
CA ALA A 288 33.14 -16.45 34.02
C ALA A 288 34.36 -16.93 33.22
N THR A 289 34.20 -17.24 31.93
CA THR A 289 35.27 -17.58 31.00
C THR A 289 36.15 -16.36 30.74
N THR A 290 35.55 -15.21 30.46
CA THR A 290 36.22 -13.92 30.37
C THR A 290 36.85 -13.54 31.69
N ARG A 291 36.33 -13.86 32.88
CA ARG A 291 37.07 -13.66 34.16
C ARG A 291 38.26 -14.61 34.32
N ARG A 292 38.19 -15.83 33.78
CA ARG A 292 39.32 -16.78 33.73
C ARG A 292 40.34 -16.41 32.64
N GLU A 293 39.93 -15.69 31.60
CA GLU A 293 40.78 -15.22 30.49
C GLU A 293 41.16 -13.72 30.58
N ASN A 294 40.56 -12.98 31.52
CA ASN A 294 40.82 -11.56 31.86
C ASN A 294 41.87 -11.42 32.96
N GLU A 295 42.48 -12.50 33.39
CA GLU A 295 43.89 -12.33 33.65
C GLU A 295 44.51 -12.00 32.31
N GLN A 296 44.77 -10.70 32.14
CA GLN A 296 46.01 -10.19 31.56
C GLN A 296 47.21 -10.88 32.25
N SER A 297 47.23 -12.22 32.25
CA SER A 297 48.43 -13.00 32.19
C SER A 297 49.11 -12.43 30.97
N TYR A 298 50.02 -11.50 31.23
CA TYR A 298 51.25 -11.46 30.47
C TYR A 298 51.80 -12.85 30.63
N ASP A 299 51.30 -13.64 29.71
CA ASP A 299 51.63 -14.96 29.30
C ASP A 299 53.10 -15.18 29.67
N ASP A 300 53.48 -16.31 30.26
CA ASP A 300 54.81 -16.59 30.81
C ASP A 300 55.98 -15.90 30.08
N PRO A 301 56.95 -15.31 30.81
CA PRO A 301 58.03 -14.55 30.20
C PRO A 301 58.77 -15.42 29.16
N VAL A 302 58.93 -14.90 27.94
CA VAL A 302 59.55 -15.61 26.83
C VAL A 302 61.05 -15.75 27.06
N GLY A 303 61.64 -14.78 27.75
CA GLY A 303 63.05 -14.75 28.12
C GLY A 303 63.34 -13.71 29.20
N LYS A 304 64.61 -13.41 29.39
CA LYS A 304 65.12 -12.41 30.33
C LYS A 304 66.36 -11.73 29.80
N ILE A 305 66.61 -10.53 30.29
CA ILE A 305 67.84 -9.78 30.12
C ILE A 305 68.95 -10.50 30.90
N VAL A 306 70.02 -10.89 30.21
CA VAL A 306 71.18 -11.56 30.83
C VAL A 306 72.12 -10.52 31.41
N ARG A 307 72.55 -9.56 30.60
CA ARG A 307 73.48 -8.50 30.99
C ARG A 307 73.49 -7.37 29.95
N ARG A 308 74.00 -6.22 30.36
CA ARG A 308 74.38 -5.14 29.44
C ARG A 308 75.71 -5.49 28.75
N VAL A 309 75.82 -5.22 27.45
CA VAL A 309 77.07 -5.46 26.70
C VAL A 309 78.10 -4.38 27.09
N PRO A 310 79.33 -4.74 27.51
CA PRO A 310 80.37 -3.77 27.84
C PRO A 310 80.68 -2.84 26.67
N ASN A 311 81.01 -1.58 26.96
CA ASN A 311 81.35 -0.55 25.95
C ASN A 311 80.25 -0.25 24.92
N SER A 312 79.02 -0.66 25.18
CA SER A 312 77.87 -0.33 24.34
C SER A 312 76.89 0.55 25.11
N GLU A 313 76.42 1.59 24.43
CA GLU A 313 75.28 2.35 24.88
C GLU A 313 74.01 1.59 24.49
N ASN A 314 73.18 1.24 25.47
CA ASN A 314 71.86 0.66 25.25
C ASN A 314 71.79 -0.71 24.56
N VAL A 315 72.87 -1.51 24.54
CA VAL A 315 72.82 -2.89 24.05
C VAL A 315 72.86 -3.90 25.19
N PHE A 316 71.95 -4.88 25.13
CA PHE A 316 71.76 -5.92 26.12
C PHE A 316 71.78 -7.30 25.44
N GLU A 317 72.16 -8.32 26.20
CA GLU A 317 72.03 -9.72 25.79
C GLU A 317 70.78 -10.34 26.41
N ILE A 318 70.04 -11.11 25.63
CA ILE A 318 68.85 -11.85 26.06
C ILE A 318 69.06 -13.35 25.93
N ASN A 319 68.49 -14.14 26.84
CA ASN A 319 68.67 -15.59 26.88
C ASN A 319 67.76 -16.38 25.92
N ILE A 320 67.38 -15.75 24.81
CA ILE A 320 66.62 -16.36 23.72
C ILE A 320 67.28 -16.01 22.39
N GLY A 321 67.25 -16.93 21.43
CA GLY A 321 67.89 -16.78 20.13
C GLY A 321 67.11 -17.50 19.04
N SER A 322 67.80 -18.01 18.02
CA SER A 322 67.15 -18.59 16.84
C SER A 322 66.28 -19.82 17.15
N SER A 323 66.56 -20.59 18.21
CA SER A 323 65.73 -21.75 18.58
C SER A 323 64.33 -21.37 19.07
N ALA A 324 64.18 -20.14 19.57
CA ALA A 324 62.89 -19.56 19.95
C ALA A 324 62.22 -18.80 18.77
N GLY A 325 62.81 -18.88 17.57
CA GLY A 325 62.33 -18.18 16.37
C GLY A 325 62.59 -16.68 16.39
N VAL A 326 63.51 -16.21 17.25
CA VAL A 326 63.90 -14.79 17.32
C VAL A 326 64.65 -14.40 16.04
N ARG A 327 64.32 -13.23 15.48
CA ARG A 327 64.91 -12.69 14.25
C ARG A 327 65.34 -11.24 14.47
N VAL A 328 66.25 -10.74 13.64
CA VAL A 328 66.58 -9.31 13.64
C VAL A 328 65.31 -8.49 13.36
N GLY A 329 65.11 -7.41 14.12
CA GLY A 329 63.90 -6.57 14.08
C GLY A 329 62.76 -7.05 14.99
N PHE A 330 62.86 -8.23 15.62
CA PHE A 330 61.88 -8.64 16.63
C PHE A 330 61.96 -7.73 17.84
N ARG A 331 60.81 -7.44 18.44
CA ARG A 331 60.70 -6.54 19.60
C ARG A 331 60.12 -7.26 20.79
N PHE A 332 60.62 -6.89 21.96
CA PHE A 332 60.13 -7.38 23.24
C PHE A 332 59.82 -6.20 24.14
N MET A 333 58.75 -6.34 24.91
CA MET A 333 58.52 -5.49 26.06
C MET A 333 59.32 -6.02 27.25
N VAL A 334 59.96 -5.11 27.98
CA VAL A 334 60.74 -5.44 29.17
C VAL A 334 59.96 -5.07 30.42
N LEU A 335 59.72 -6.07 31.27
CA LEU A 335 59.05 -5.94 32.57
C LEU A 335 60.01 -6.33 33.70
N PRO A 336 59.82 -5.84 34.92
CA PRO A 336 60.71 -6.18 36.03
C PRO A 336 60.64 -7.67 36.38
N TYR A 337 61.69 -8.20 37.00
CA TYR A 337 61.78 -9.62 37.38
C TYR A 337 60.66 -10.08 38.35
N ASP A 338 60.11 -9.17 39.14
CA ASP A 338 59.04 -9.42 40.11
C ASP A 338 57.63 -9.27 39.49
N PHE A 339 57.54 -9.04 38.17
CA PHE A 339 56.27 -8.91 37.47
C PHE A 339 55.34 -10.13 37.58
N PRO A 340 55.82 -11.39 37.54
CA PRO A 340 54.95 -12.57 37.71
C PRO A 340 54.28 -12.62 39.08
N GLU A 341 54.95 -12.12 40.13
CA GLU A 341 54.43 -12.13 41.50
C GLU A 341 53.51 -10.93 41.78
N LYS A 342 53.93 -9.74 41.35
CA LYS A 342 53.21 -8.48 41.64
C LYS A 342 52.15 -8.13 40.57
N GLY A 343 52.24 -8.76 39.42
CA GLY A 343 51.39 -8.54 38.26
C GLY A 343 51.40 -7.09 37.76
N TYR A 344 50.32 -6.74 37.06
CA TYR A 344 50.11 -5.43 36.43
C TYR A 344 50.31 -4.25 37.39
N LYS A 345 49.89 -4.40 38.66
CA LYS A 345 49.95 -3.33 39.68
C LYS A 345 51.37 -2.82 39.94
N SER A 346 52.40 -3.64 39.69
CA SER A 346 53.80 -3.22 39.85
C SER A 346 54.21 -2.09 38.91
N ARG A 347 53.49 -1.90 37.79
CA ARG A 347 53.86 -0.99 36.71
C ARG A 347 52.76 -0.01 36.31
N VAL A 348 51.66 0.07 37.08
CA VAL A 348 50.66 1.12 36.89
C VAL A 348 51.18 2.44 37.46
N LEU A 349 51.33 3.44 36.61
CA LEU A 349 51.72 4.80 36.98
C LEU A 349 50.55 5.74 36.75
N ASN A 350 50.34 6.70 37.66
CA ASN A 350 49.34 7.75 37.48
C ASN A 350 49.95 8.89 36.68
N PHE A 351 49.50 9.10 35.46
CA PHE A 351 49.85 10.27 34.67
C PHE A 351 48.81 11.36 34.86
N ARG A 352 49.23 12.60 35.02
CA ARG A 352 48.30 13.74 34.98
C ARG A 352 48.01 14.07 33.52
N LYS A 353 46.79 13.80 33.08
CA LYS A 353 46.30 14.18 31.75
C LYS A 353 45.30 15.31 31.89
N TYR A 354 45.43 16.35 31.07
CA TYR A 354 44.42 17.41 31.01
C TYR A 354 43.19 16.87 30.27
N ASP A 355 42.04 16.83 30.95
CA ASP A 355 40.75 16.52 30.37
C ASP A 355 40.14 17.82 29.81
N GLU A 356 40.15 17.98 28.50
CA GLU A 356 39.63 19.17 27.82
C GLU A 356 38.13 19.42 28.10
N ARG A 357 37.35 18.35 28.31
CA ARG A 357 35.90 18.48 28.54
C ARG A 357 35.61 19.03 29.94
N LYS A 358 36.40 18.61 30.92
CA LYS A 358 36.25 19.04 32.32
C LYS A 358 37.15 20.23 32.70
N ARG A 359 38.10 20.57 31.84
CA ARG A 359 39.14 21.58 32.07
C ARG A 359 39.96 21.32 33.34
N GLU A 360 40.16 20.05 33.70
CA GLU A 360 40.87 19.64 34.90
C GLU A 360 41.96 18.59 34.59
N PHE A 361 43.00 18.52 35.42
CA PHE A 361 43.97 17.44 35.34
C PHE A 361 43.40 16.21 36.06
N VAL A 362 43.21 15.13 35.32
CA VAL A 362 42.76 13.84 35.85
C VAL A 362 43.96 12.90 35.94
N ASN A 363 44.03 12.13 37.02
CA ASN A 363 44.98 11.02 37.12
C ASN A 363 44.50 9.89 36.23
N ASP A 364 45.28 9.59 35.19
CA ASP A 364 45.07 8.49 34.26
C ASP A 364 46.05 7.36 34.63
N PRO A 365 45.60 6.31 35.34
CA PRO A 365 46.44 5.16 35.67
C PRO A 365 46.76 4.40 34.38
N GLN A 366 48.01 4.50 33.92
CA GLN A 366 48.49 3.80 32.74
C GLN A 366 49.59 2.82 33.12
N PHE A 367 49.56 1.65 32.50
CA PHE A 367 50.67 0.72 32.59
C PHE A 367 51.87 1.24 31.82
N LYS A 368 53.02 1.25 32.48
CA LYS A 368 54.29 1.63 31.86
C LYS A 368 55.29 0.50 32.05
N ALA A 369 55.65 -0.18 30.96
CA ALA A 369 56.77 -1.12 30.94
C ALA A 369 58.09 -0.44 31.35
N LYS A 370 59.15 -1.20 31.64
CA LYS A 370 60.50 -0.60 31.78
C LYS A 370 60.99 -0.05 30.44
N GLY A 371 60.63 -0.72 29.35
CA GLY A 371 60.74 -0.19 28.00
C GLY A 371 60.58 -1.29 26.96
N ALA A 372 61.09 -1.04 25.76
CA ALA A 372 61.10 -2.00 24.68
C ALA A 372 62.53 -2.22 24.18
N VAL A 373 62.81 -3.44 23.74
CA VAL A 373 64.09 -3.81 23.17
C VAL A 373 63.88 -4.45 21.79
N GLU A 374 64.73 -4.07 20.84
CA GLU A 374 64.71 -4.58 19.46
C GLU A 374 65.93 -5.47 19.22
N VAL A 375 65.72 -6.64 18.64
CA VAL A 375 66.79 -7.57 18.29
C VAL A 375 67.62 -7.02 17.14
N ILE A 376 68.90 -6.77 17.39
CA ILE A 376 69.83 -6.28 16.38
C ILE A 376 70.68 -7.40 15.78
N GLU A 377 70.95 -8.45 16.56
CA GLU A 377 71.81 -9.56 16.18
C GLU A 377 71.39 -10.83 16.93
N VAL A 378 71.25 -11.94 16.22
CA VAL A 378 71.04 -13.26 16.85
C VAL A 378 72.39 -13.95 16.92
N VAL A 379 72.97 -14.04 18.12
CA VAL A 379 74.35 -14.53 18.33
C VAL A 379 74.42 -16.05 18.16
N ASN A 380 73.44 -16.77 18.73
CA ASN A 380 73.30 -18.22 18.59
C ASN A 380 71.85 -18.66 18.88
N GLU A 381 71.62 -19.97 19.05
CA GLU A 381 70.31 -20.55 19.32
C GLU A 381 69.62 -19.99 20.57
N ARG A 382 70.38 -19.63 21.61
CA ARG A 382 69.87 -19.25 22.94
C ARG A 382 70.28 -17.84 23.36
N LEU A 383 70.91 -17.08 22.48
CA LEU A 383 71.44 -15.76 22.80
C LEU A 383 71.23 -14.81 21.63
N ALA A 384 70.65 -13.66 21.92
CA ALA A 384 70.55 -12.55 20.98
C ALA A 384 70.98 -11.25 21.66
N ARG A 385 71.43 -10.29 20.87
CA ARG A 385 71.69 -8.92 21.30
C ARG A 385 70.52 -8.05 20.88
N VAL A 386 70.09 -7.24 21.83
CA VAL A 386 69.00 -6.29 21.65
C VAL A 386 69.45 -4.88 21.95
N ARG A 387 68.89 -3.91 21.24
CA ARG A 387 69.04 -2.49 21.50
C ARG A 387 67.82 -2.01 22.27
N TYR A 388 68.05 -1.27 23.36
CA TYR A 388 66.99 -0.55 24.04
C TYR A 388 66.48 0.59 23.18
N GLU A 389 65.17 0.63 22.99
CA GLU A 389 64.50 1.78 22.41
C GLU A 389 63.97 2.65 23.56
N PRO A 390 64.37 3.93 23.65
CA PRO A 390 63.76 4.87 24.57
C PRO A 390 62.33 5.22 24.14
N ASP A 391 61.45 5.51 25.10
CA ASP A 391 60.06 5.91 24.86
C ASP A 391 60.00 7.17 24.00
N LEU A 392 59.09 7.18 23.02
CA LEU A 392 58.96 8.29 22.07
C LEU A 392 58.58 9.60 22.76
N ASP A 393 57.88 9.50 23.88
CA ASP A 393 57.45 10.65 24.67
C ASP A 393 58.57 11.20 25.57
N GLY A 394 59.76 10.58 25.59
CA GLY A 394 60.89 11.00 26.43
C GLY A 394 60.62 10.89 27.92
N ARG A 395 59.60 10.13 28.32
CA ARG A 395 59.15 9.99 29.73
C ARG A 395 59.88 8.90 30.50
N ASP A 396 60.95 8.35 29.94
CA ASP A 396 61.76 7.34 30.60
C ASP A 396 62.60 7.96 31.70
N ASP A 397 62.38 7.48 32.92
CA ASP A 397 63.23 7.78 34.05
C ASP A 397 64.32 6.71 34.10
N PRO A 398 65.60 7.03 33.78
CA PRO A 398 66.66 6.04 33.74
C PRO A 398 66.87 5.30 35.07
N ILE A 399 66.47 5.92 36.19
CA ILE A 399 66.61 5.34 37.54
C ILE A 399 65.52 4.30 37.78
N ARG A 400 64.26 4.65 37.46
CA ARG A 400 63.10 3.78 37.74
C ARG A 400 62.85 2.75 36.64
N ASP A 401 63.03 3.17 35.40
CA ASP A 401 62.69 2.42 34.19
C ASP A 401 63.94 1.77 33.57
N GLY A 402 65.10 1.91 34.22
CA GLY A 402 66.35 1.26 33.83
C GLY A 402 66.22 -0.25 33.69
N ILE A 403 66.67 -0.76 32.55
CA ILE A 403 66.75 -2.19 32.27
C ILE A 403 67.96 -2.79 32.99
N ILE A 404 67.70 -3.84 33.78
CA ILE A 404 68.73 -4.55 34.54
C ILE A 404 68.73 -6.05 34.18
N ALA A 405 69.83 -6.72 34.51
CA ALA A 405 69.89 -8.18 34.41
C ALA A 405 68.79 -8.83 35.26
N GLY A 406 68.12 -9.83 34.70
CA GLY A 406 66.99 -10.51 35.32
C GLY A 406 65.61 -9.97 34.94
N ASP A 407 65.52 -8.77 34.37
CA ASP A 407 64.26 -8.27 33.83
C ASP A 407 63.71 -9.21 32.74
N LEU A 408 62.40 -9.34 32.66
CA LEU A 408 61.70 -10.33 31.87
C LEU A 408 61.24 -9.77 30.53
N LEU A 409 61.23 -10.63 29.52
CA LEU A 409 60.84 -10.31 28.16
C LEU A 409 59.45 -10.87 27.86
N TYR A 410 58.58 -10.01 27.33
CA TYR A 410 57.23 -10.36 26.93
C TYR A 410 57.00 -10.00 25.47
N SER A 411 56.29 -10.87 24.76
CA SER A 411 55.84 -10.71 23.38
C SER A 411 54.67 -11.66 23.13
N ASP A 412 53.68 -11.25 22.34
CA ASP A 412 52.57 -12.12 21.94
C ASP A 412 52.98 -13.10 20.81
N VAL A 413 54.14 -12.87 20.18
CA VAL A 413 54.72 -13.75 19.14
C VAL A 413 55.41 -14.94 19.78
N LYS A 414 54.65 -15.74 20.55
CA LYS A 414 55.17 -16.92 21.22
C LYS A 414 55.22 -18.11 20.27
N ASN A 415 56.34 -18.84 20.27
CA ASN A 415 56.57 -20.09 19.53
C ASN A 415 57.13 -19.98 18.11
N GLY A 416 57.77 -18.86 17.75
CA GLY A 416 58.58 -18.76 16.53
C GLY A 416 57.81 -18.81 15.20
N GLY A 417 56.50 -19.05 15.23
CA GLY A 417 55.59 -18.84 14.11
C GLY A 417 55.12 -17.39 14.04
N PRO A 418 54.72 -16.90 12.85
CA PRO A 418 54.17 -15.57 12.74
C PRO A 418 52.87 -15.45 13.55
N LEU A 419 52.73 -14.36 14.28
CA LEU A 419 51.48 -14.03 14.95
C LEU A 419 50.46 -13.62 13.88
N HIS A 420 49.36 -14.35 13.79
CA HIS A 420 48.31 -14.14 12.81
C HIS A 420 47.21 -13.24 13.39
N VAL A 421 47.05 -12.04 12.83
CA VAL A 421 46.12 -11.03 13.31
C VAL A 421 45.15 -10.58 12.23
N ALA A 422 43.98 -10.14 12.66
CA ALA A 422 43.04 -9.37 11.86
C ALA A 422 42.95 -7.94 12.38
N LEU A 423 42.73 -6.97 11.49
CA LEU A 423 42.64 -5.55 11.85
C LEU A 423 41.21 -5.03 11.62
N VAL A 424 40.62 -4.37 12.62
CA VAL A 424 39.32 -3.69 12.48
C VAL A 424 39.37 -2.31 13.10
N GLY A 425 39.07 -1.29 12.29
CA GLY A 425 38.90 0.09 12.73
C GLY A 425 39.87 1.07 12.10
N ILE A 426 39.96 2.26 12.67
CA ILE A 426 40.80 3.34 12.17
C ILE A 426 42.15 3.26 12.89
N PHE A 427 43.23 3.27 12.11
CA PHE A 427 44.60 3.14 12.61
C PHE A 427 45.41 4.39 12.25
N ASP A 428 45.19 5.49 12.96
CA ASP A 428 46.03 6.69 12.86
C ASP A 428 47.23 6.53 13.81
N VAL A 429 48.34 5.98 13.33
CA VAL A 429 49.48 5.61 14.20
C VAL A 429 50.47 6.76 14.39
N ASN A 430 50.42 7.75 13.51
CA ASN A 430 51.28 8.93 13.53
C ASN A 430 50.58 10.18 14.14
N GLY A 431 49.25 10.14 14.28
CA GLY A 431 48.42 11.21 14.84
C GLY A 431 48.05 12.31 13.85
N ASP A 432 48.19 12.08 12.54
CA ASP A 432 47.95 13.07 11.48
C ASP A 432 46.48 13.19 11.05
N GLY A 433 45.59 12.37 11.62
CA GLY A 433 44.18 12.33 11.27
C GLY A 433 43.88 11.57 9.98
N THR A 434 44.79 10.73 9.52
CA THR A 434 44.64 9.80 8.38
C THR A 434 44.69 8.37 8.88
N ASP A 435 44.00 7.46 8.19
CA ASP A 435 44.06 6.04 8.49
C ASP A 435 45.31 5.40 7.84
N ASP A 436 46.28 5.00 8.66
CA ASP A 436 47.57 4.44 8.25
C ASP A 436 47.55 2.91 8.07
N ILE A 437 46.36 2.29 7.93
CA ILE A 437 46.21 0.82 7.93
C ILE A 437 47.17 0.10 6.95
N SER A 438 47.43 0.68 5.77
CA SER A 438 48.34 0.09 4.77
C SER A 438 49.81 0.13 5.20
N SER A 439 50.25 1.24 5.81
CA SER A 439 51.60 1.39 6.37
C SER A 439 51.77 0.47 7.57
N LEU A 440 50.74 0.41 8.43
CA LEU A 440 50.72 -0.48 9.58
C LEU A 440 50.85 -1.95 9.19
N ILE A 441 50.11 -2.42 8.18
CA ILE A 441 50.23 -3.80 7.69
C ILE A 441 51.67 -4.10 7.23
N ARG A 442 52.32 -3.16 6.54
CA ARG A 442 53.70 -3.32 6.10
C ARG A 442 54.66 -3.45 7.29
N ASP A 443 54.48 -2.61 8.30
CA ASP A 443 55.33 -2.62 9.49
C ASP A 443 55.10 -3.90 10.32
N LEU A 444 53.84 -4.30 10.56
CA LEU A 444 53.52 -5.55 11.25
C LEU A 444 54.18 -6.76 10.57
N ASN A 445 54.12 -6.83 9.24
CA ASN A 445 54.76 -7.90 8.49
C ASN A 445 56.30 -7.90 8.62
N ARG A 446 56.95 -6.72 8.62
CA ARG A 446 58.40 -6.60 8.86
C ARG A 446 58.80 -7.13 10.24
N MET A 447 57.89 -7.06 11.20
CA MET A 447 58.09 -7.48 12.59
C MET A 447 57.69 -8.94 12.84
N GLY A 448 57.31 -9.67 11.79
CA GLY A 448 56.91 -11.07 11.89
C GLY A 448 55.47 -11.29 12.35
N VAL A 449 54.64 -10.25 12.38
CA VAL A 449 53.19 -10.35 12.59
C VAL A 449 52.51 -10.43 11.22
N SER A 450 51.88 -11.55 10.91
CA SER A 450 51.12 -11.75 9.68
C SER A 450 49.71 -11.20 9.82
N VAL A 451 49.34 -10.25 8.96
CA VAL A 451 47.97 -9.73 8.89
C VAL A 451 47.17 -10.58 7.90
N ASP A 452 46.33 -11.48 8.41
CA ASP A 452 45.52 -12.40 7.60
C ASP A 452 44.35 -11.71 6.89
N ALA A 453 43.76 -10.73 7.58
CA ALA A 453 42.64 -9.96 7.08
C ALA A 453 42.59 -8.57 7.70
N TYR A 454 42.08 -7.59 6.98
CA TYR A 454 41.70 -6.30 7.53
C TYR A 454 40.31 -5.91 7.04
N PHE A 455 39.56 -5.19 7.87
CA PHE A 455 38.21 -4.77 7.52
C PHE A 455 38.26 -3.43 6.77
N ASP A 456 37.96 -3.47 5.46
CA ASP A 456 37.92 -2.27 4.62
C ASP A 456 36.68 -1.44 4.99
N LEU A 457 36.92 -0.28 5.60
CA LEU A 457 35.86 0.61 6.10
C LEU A 457 35.03 1.25 4.97
N GLN A 458 35.61 1.41 3.78
CA GLN A 458 34.93 2.00 2.63
C GLN A 458 33.97 0.99 1.97
N LYS A 459 34.39 -0.27 1.86
CA LYS A 459 33.57 -1.36 1.29
C LYS A 459 32.70 -2.05 2.34
N ARG A 460 33.01 -1.88 3.62
CA ARG A 460 32.37 -2.56 4.77
C ARG A 460 32.46 -4.09 4.65
N THR A 461 33.62 -4.57 4.20
CA THR A 461 33.90 -6.00 3.96
C THR A 461 35.32 -6.36 4.37
N TRP A 462 35.54 -7.61 4.73
CA TRP A 462 36.89 -8.15 4.95
C TRP A 462 37.69 -8.20 3.65
N VAL A 463 38.92 -7.70 3.70
CA VAL A 463 39.96 -7.94 2.68
C VAL A 463 40.95 -8.94 3.27
N GLY A 464 41.16 -10.05 2.57
CA GLY A 464 41.86 -11.22 3.11
C GLY A 464 40.89 -12.30 3.59
N GLN A 465 41.36 -13.24 4.41
CA GLN A 465 40.55 -14.34 4.93
C GLN A 465 40.77 -14.53 6.43
N LEU A 466 39.69 -14.44 7.19
CA LEU A 466 39.69 -14.89 8.59
C LEU A 466 39.72 -16.41 8.61
N THR A 467 40.84 -16.98 9.04
CA THR A 467 41.07 -18.43 9.16
C THR A 467 41.14 -18.84 10.63
N GLU A 468 41.12 -20.14 10.91
CA GLU A 468 41.35 -20.68 12.27
C GLU A 468 42.74 -20.33 12.83
N ARG A 469 43.68 -19.89 11.97
CA ARG A 469 45.00 -19.41 12.40
C ARG A 469 44.95 -17.99 12.95
N THR A 470 43.93 -17.20 12.60
CA THR A 470 43.77 -15.82 13.05
C THR A 470 43.40 -15.81 14.54
N ARG A 471 44.39 -15.62 15.42
CA ARG A 471 44.19 -15.72 16.88
C ARG A 471 43.71 -14.44 17.52
N THR A 472 43.97 -13.30 16.89
CA THR A 472 43.72 -11.99 17.49
C THR A 472 43.08 -11.06 16.47
N VAL A 473 42.04 -10.35 16.88
CA VAL A 473 41.52 -9.19 16.16
C VAL A 473 41.95 -7.93 16.91
N VAL A 474 42.74 -7.09 16.26
CA VAL A 474 43.22 -5.82 16.81
C VAL A 474 42.20 -4.75 16.50
N THR A 475 41.63 -4.16 17.56
CA THR A 475 40.61 -3.13 17.47
C THR A 475 41.26 -1.74 17.47
N GLY A 476 41.20 -1.08 16.31
CA GLY A 476 41.57 0.32 16.14
C GLY A 476 40.54 1.28 16.75
N TYR A 477 40.69 2.57 16.47
CA TYR A 477 39.79 3.59 16.99
C TYR A 477 38.43 3.56 16.28
N PHE A 478 37.40 3.99 17.03
CA PHE A 478 36.05 4.20 16.53
C PHE A 478 35.77 5.70 16.47
N PRO A 479 35.06 6.19 15.42
CA PRO A 479 34.62 7.58 15.39
C PRO A 479 33.67 7.86 16.56
N GLN A 480 33.78 9.06 17.13
CA GLN A 480 32.90 9.50 18.21
C GLN A 480 31.63 10.11 17.64
N ASN A 481 30.49 9.78 18.25
CA ASN A 481 29.18 10.24 17.82
C ASN A 481 28.67 11.33 18.76
N THR A 482 28.82 12.60 18.36
CA THR A 482 28.42 13.75 19.16
C THR A 482 27.02 14.26 18.76
N VAL A 483 26.30 14.85 19.72
CA VAL A 483 25.00 15.47 19.44
C VAL A 483 25.24 16.73 18.61
N GLY A 484 24.72 16.77 17.38
CA GLY A 484 24.88 17.89 16.45
C GLY A 484 25.85 17.64 15.29
N ASP A 485 26.48 16.47 15.22
CA ASP A 485 27.29 16.07 14.07
C ASP A 485 26.39 15.83 12.83
N ALA A 486 26.70 16.47 11.71
CA ALA A 486 25.98 16.28 10.44
C ALA A 486 26.08 14.83 9.92
N ASN A 487 27.15 14.12 10.25
CA ASN A 487 27.40 12.74 9.80
C ASN A 487 27.02 11.68 10.83
N ARG A 488 26.21 12.04 11.84
CA ARG A 488 25.85 11.16 12.98
C ARG A 488 25.32 9.79 12.54
N ASP A 489 24.42 9.76 11.57
CA ASP A 489 23.78 8.52 11.13
C ASP A 489 24.75 7.61 10.38
N GLU A 490 25.61 8.17 9.53
CA GLU A 490 26.64 7.39 8.83
C GLU A 490 27.73 6.89 9.79
N LYS A 491 28.15 7.70 10.77
CA LYS A 491 29.05 7.24 11.84
C LYS A 491 28.43 6.07 12.62
N THR A 492 27.14 6.14 12.93
CA THR A 492 26.42 5.05 13.61
C THR A 492 26.42 3.77 12.78
N LYS A 493 26.19 3.86 11.47
CA LYS A 493 26.26 2.72 10.55
C LYS A 493 27.68 2.14 10.46
N LEU A 494 28.71 2.99 10.41
CA LEU A 494 30.11 2.58 10.37
C LEU A 494 30.52 1.84 11.67
N ILE A 495 30.18 2.40 12.82
CA ILE A 495 30.39 1.77 14.14
C ILE A 495 29.69 0.40 14.20
N GLY A 496 28.45 0.32 13.70
CA GLY A 496 27.71 -0.93 13.61
C GLY A 496 28.42 -1.98 12.74
N ALA A 497 28.95 -1.57 11.59
CA ALA A 497 29.71 -2.45 10.69
C ALA A 497 31.01 -2.96 11.34
N MET A 498 31.77 -2.08 11.99
CA MET A 498 33.00 -2.45 12.73
C MET A 498 32.70 -3.41 13.88
N THR A 499 31.64 -3.14 14.66
CA THR A 499 31.22 -4.00 15.78
C THR A 499 30.83 -5.39 15.27
N LYS A 500 30.11 -5.46 14.15
CA LYS A 500 29.77 -6.73 13.49
C LYS A 500 31.02 -7.47 13.01
N ALA A 501 31.97 -6.78 12.40
CA ALA A 501 33.22 -7.38 11.96
C ALA A 501 34.02 -8.00 13.13
N ILE A 502 34.10 -7.31 14.27
CA ILE A 502 34.73 -7.85 15.48
C ILE A 502 34.00 -9.11 15.95
N ALA A 503 32.66 -9.08 15.99
CA ALA A 503 31.87 -10.25 16.37
C ALA A 503 32.09 -11.43 15.40
N ASP A 504 32.15 -11.18 14.10
CA ASP A 504 32.43 -12.20 13.08
C ASP A 504 33.82 -12.85 13.29
N ALA A 505 34.83 -12.06 13.66
CA ALA A 505 36.17 -12.56 14.00
C ALA A 505 36.17 -13.37 15.31
N GLN A 506 35.47 -12.90 16.34
CA GLN A 506 35.32 -13.61 17.61
C GLN A 506 34.57 -14.93 17.47
N GLN A 507 33.53 -14.99 16.63
CA GLN A 507 32.83 -16.24 16.30
C GLN A 507 33.74 -17.29 15.65
N LYS A 508 34.80 -16.84 14.97
CA LYS A 508 35.85 -17.70 14.40
C LYS A 508 36.99 -18.02 15.38
N GLY A 509 36.88 -17.61 16.64
CA GLY A 509 37.84 -17.91 17.70
C GLY A 509 38.93 -16.86 17.92
N ALA A 510 38.88 -15.71 17.23
CA ALA A 510 39.87 -14.64 17.44
C ALA A 510 39.58 -13.85 18.74
N LYS A 511 40.61 -13.61 19.56
CA LYS A 511 40.54 -12.75 20.75
C LYS A 511 40.59 -11.27 20.33
N SER A 512 39.66 -10.45 20.82
CA SER A 512 39.71 -9.00 20.60
C SER A 512 40.71 -8.35 21.55
N ILE A 513 41.62 -7.54 21.01
CA ILE A 513 42.61 -6.77 21.79
C ILE A 513 42.65 -5.34 21.25
N ASP A 514 42.57 -4.36 22.15
CA ASP A 514 42.67 -2.95 21.79
C ASP A 514 44.05 -2.61 21.23
N LEU A 515 44.07 -1.70 20.26
CA LEU A 515 45.28 -1.27 19.57
C LEU A 515 46.41 -0.90 20.54
N LYS A 516 46.08 -0.15 21.59
CA LYS A 516 47.05 0.30 22.59
C LYS A 516 47.69 -0.87 23.33
N ASP A 517 46.87 -1.83 23.75
CA ASP A 517 47.33 -3.01 24.47
C ASP A 517 48.15 -3.93 23.57
N PHE A 518 47.68 -4.15 22.34
CA PHE A 518 48.37 -4.97 21.35
C PHE A 518 49.79 -4.44 21.07
N PHE A 519 49.93 -3.14 20.80
CA PHE A 519 51.25 -2.56 20.54
C PHE A 519 52.14 -2.52 21.76
N THR A 520 51.59 -2.20 22.94
CA THR A 520 52.35 -2.21 24.19
C THR A 520 52.94 -3.60 24.45
N ARG A 521 52.15 -4.67 24.27
CA ARG A 521 52.59 -6.06 24.45
C ARG A 521 53.70 -6.48 23.50
N ASN A 522 53.68 -5.98 22.27
CA ASN A 522 54.64 -6.34 21.24
C ASN A 522 55.83 -5.36 21.17
N GLY A 523 55.95 -4.43 22.14
CA GLY A 523 57.05 -3.45 22.18
C GLY A 523 57.02 -2.44 21.03
N LEU A 524 55.84 -2.20 20.45
CA LEU A 524 55.63 -1.31 19.32
C LEU A 524 55.34 0.11 19.82
N LYS A 525 56.15 1.05 19.34
CA LYS A 525 56.07 2.45 19.75
C LYS A 525 55.38 3.25 18.66
N TYR A 526 54.08 3.43 18.84
CA TYR A 526 53.28 4.34 18.06
C TYR A 526 52.73 5.44 18.95
N ARG A 527 52.34 6.57 18.35
CA ARG A 527 51.64 7.63 19.08
C ARG A 527 50.19 7.24 19.26
N LEU A 528 49.93 6.43 20.29
CA LEU A 528 48.63 5.83 20.56
C LEU A 528 47.66 6.77 21.28
N SER A 529 48.08 8.01 21.54
CA SER A 529 47.21 9.06 22.04
C SER A 529 46.75 9.94 20.89
N VAL A 530 45.85 9.41 20.07
CA VAL A 530 45.22 10.16 18.98
C VAL A 530 44.06 10.98 19.56
N SER A 531 43.93 12.23 19.13
CA SER A 531 42.81 13.07 19.57
C SER A 531 41.48 12.57 19.00
N GLU A 532 40.38 12.78 19.71
CA GLU A 532 39.04 12.44 19.18
C GLU A 532 38.74 13.14 17.84
N ASN A 533 39.28 14.35 17.66
CA ASN A 533 39.14 15.12 16.42
C ASN A 533 39.90 14.46 15.26
N SER A 534 41.14 14.02 15.50
CA SER A 534 41.95 13.30 14.50
C SER A 534 41.29 11.97 14.12
N ILE A 535 40.73 11.23 15.08
CA ILE A 535 39.98 9.98 14.80
C ILE A 535 38.74 10.28 13.93
N ASN A 536 37.99 11.33 14.27
CA ASN A 536 36.83 11.73 13.49
C ASN A 536 37.21 12.20 12.08
N GLN A 537 38.33 12.91 11.94
CA GLN A 537 38.89 13.32 10.65
C GLN A 537 39.28 12.11 9.80
N ALA A 538 39.99 11.14 10.39
CA ALA A 538 40.37 9.89 9.74
C ALA A 538 39.16 9.05 9.31
N ALA A 539 38.02 9.19 9.99
CA ALA A 539 36.78 8.52 9.62
C ALA A 539 36.09 9.14 8.39
N MET A 540 36.33 10.42 8.10
CA MET A 540 35.58 11.18 7.08
C MET A 540 35.56 10.53 5.69
N PRO A 541 36.66 9.97 5.15
CA PRO A 541 36.66 9.30 3.85
C PRO A 541 35.71 8.09 3.76
N TYR A 542 35.34 7.50 4.90
CA TYR A 542 34.49 6.30 5.00
C TYR A 542 33.02 6.62 5.20
N LEU A 543 32.70 7.87 5.53
CA LEU A 543 31.33 8.37 5.66
C LEU A 543 30.86 8.75 4.25
N ARG A 544 30.39 7.76 3.48
CA ARG A 544 29.79 7.97 2.15
C ARG A 544 28.55 8.86 2.29
N ASN A 545 28.77 10.18 2.25
CA ASN A 545 27.88 11.31 1.99
C ASN A 545 28.43 12.63 2.55
N VAL A 546 29.76 12.84 2.58
CA VAL A 546 30.29 14.19 2.84
C VAL A 546 29.81 15.08 1.69
N GLY A 547 28.86 15.95 2.01
CA GLY A 547 27.94 16.55 1.06
C GLY A 547 28.58 17.25 -0.13
N VAL A 548 28.16 16.83 -1.32
CA VAL A 548 27.93 17.76 -2.43
C VAL A 548 26.80 18.69 -1.95
N GLY A 549 27.11 19.78 -1.23
CA GLY A 549 26.07 20.72 -0.79
C GLY A 549 26.34 21.67 0.38
N MET A 550 27.52 21.67 1.01
CA MET A 550 27.91 22.79 1.88
C MET A 550 29.29 23.28 1.48
N GLU A 551 29.27 24.23 0.55
CA GLU A 551 30.37 25.14 0.27
C GLU A 551 30.73 25.83 1.59
N LEU A 552 31.87 25.43 2.17
CA LEU A 552 32.50 26.18 3.25
C LEU A 552 32.89 27.53 2.65
N THR A 553 32.06 28.55 2.84
CA THR A 553 32.47 29.94 2.60
C THR A 553 33.80 30.16 3.29
N PRO A 554 34.86 30.53 2.56
CA PRO A 554 36.15 30.80 3.16
C PRO A 554 35.97 31.92 4.18
N GLN A 555 36.54 31.73 5.38
CA GLN A 555 36.62 32.82 6.36
C GLN A 555 37.34 33.99 5.70
N ALA A 556 36.69 35.17 5.75
CA ALA A 556 37.27 36.42 5.32
C ALA A 556 38.58 36.69 6.09
N PRO A 557 39.56 37.38 5.46
CA PRO A 557 40.93 37.53 5.95
C PRO A 557 41.05 38.19 7.32
#